data_AF-A0A8T6IX86-F1
#
_entry.id   AF-A0A8T6IX86-F1
#
_cell.length_a   1.000
_cell.length_b   1.000
_cell.length_c   1.000
_cell.angle_alpha   90.00
_cell.angle_beta   90.00
_cell.angle_gamma   90.00
#
_symmetry.space_group_name_H-M   'P 1'
#
loop_
_entity.id
_entity.type
_entity.pdbx_description
1 polymer ?
#
loop_
_entity_poly.entity_id
_entity_poly.type
_entity_poly.pdbx_seq_one_letter_code
_entity_poly.pdbx_strand_id
1 'polypeptide(L)'
;MPRIAFGSLALLVLLASVVAMVVGCGGSADAETEAETVEGLPPEFVKLAEVWALLQERHIEPEGIDPQAAVDGAIRGMMDSIDDPHAGYLDSDQYSMMRQDIQGYFEGIGAEVGVRNGLITIIAPIPDPPC
;
A
#
# COMPACT_ATOMS: atom_id res chain seq x y z
N MET A 1 10.95 -31.10 -67.43
CA MET A 1 11.41 -29.80 -66.90
C MET A 1 10.14 -29.05 -66.48
N PRO A 2 9.88 -28.54 -65.26
CA PRO A 2 10.68 -28.39 -64.03
C PRO A 2 9.92 -28.84 -62.73
N ARG A 3 10.37 -29.88 -62.01
CA ARG A 3 9.79 -30.27 -60.68
C ARG A 3 10.58 -29.71 -59.48
N ILE A 4 11.72 -29.08 -59.73
CA ILE A 4 12.72 -28.72 -58.71
C ILE A 4 12.45 -27.31 -58.14
N ALA A 5 11.77 -26.42 -58.90
CA ALA A 5 11.51 -25.04 -58.50
C ALA A 5 10.50 -24.90 -57.34
N PHE A 6 9.50 -25.78 -57.25
CA PHE A 6 8.48 -25.73 -56.18
C PHE A 6 9.03 -26.12 -54.80
N GLY A 7 9.94 -27.11 -54.75
CA GLY A 7 10.57 -27.54 -53.49
C GLY A 7 11.53 -26.48 -52.91
N SER A 8 12.26 -25.78 -53.78
CA SER A 8 13.15 -24.67 -53.40
C SER A 8 12.38 -23.48 -52.81
N LEU A 9 11.21 -23.15 -53.35
CA LEU A 9 10.40 -22.03 -52.88
C LEU A 9 9.78 -22.34 -51.52
N ALA A 10 9.28 -23.56 -51.32
CA ALA A 10 8.71 -24.01 -50.05
C ALA A 10 9.76 -24.04 -48.93
N LEU A 11 11.00 -24.45 -49.23
CA LEU A 11 12.10 -24.47 -48.28
C LEU A 11 12.50 -23.05 -47.85
N LEU A 12 12.51 -22.09 -48.78
CA LEU A 12 12.83 -20.69 -48.48
C LEU A 12 11.75 -20.01 -47.63
N VAL A 13 10.47 -20.33 -47.87
CA VAL A 13 9.35 -19.79 -47.06
C VAL A 13 9.39 -20.36 -45.63
N LEU A 14 9.71 -21.65 -45.47
CA LEU A 14 9.87 -22.26 -44.15
C LEU A 14 11.10 -21.72 -43.40
N LEU A 15 12.22 -21.52 -44.09
CA LEU A 15 13.40 -20.88 -43.48
C LEU A 15 13.10 -19.44 -43.05
N ALA A 16 12.36 -18.68 -43.87
CA ALA A 16 11.95 -17.32 -43.52
C ALA A 16 11.01 -17.28 -42.30
N SER A 17 10.08 -18.24 -42.16
CA SER A 17 9.19 -18.29 -40.99
C SER A 17 9.93 -18.66 -39.70
N VAL A 18 10.91 -19.56 -39.78
CA VAL A 18 11.73 -19.95 -38.63
C VAL A 18 12.64 -18.80 -38.19
N VAL A 19 13.22 -18.05 -39.12
CA VAL A 19 14.03 -16.86 -38.80
C VAL A 19 13.18 -15.76 -38.17
N ALA A 20 11.96 -15.53 -38.65
CA ALA A 20 11.03 -14.58 -38.04
C ALA A 20 10.68 -14.95 -36.58
N MET A 21 10.51 -16.25 -36.30
CA MET A 21 10.20 -16.74 -34.95
C MET A 21 11.38 -16.64 -33.98
N VAL A 22 12.62 -16.81 -34.48
CA VAL A 22 13.84 -16.66 -33.67
C VAL A 22 14.16 -15.18 -33.38
N VAL A 23 13.95 -14.28 -34.35
CA VAL A 23 14.17 -12.84 -34.14
C VAL A 23 13.07 -12.23 -33.26
N GLY A 24 11.83 -12.73 -33.34
CA GLY A 24 10.72 -12.28 -32.50
C GLY A 24 10.87 -12.60 -31.00
N CYS A 25 11.75 -13.53 -30.62
CA CYS A 25 12.04 -13.86 -29.22
C CYS A 25 13.37 -13.31 -28.71
N GLY A 26 14.13 -12.59 -29.55
CA GLY A 26 15.41 -11.98 -29.17
C GLY A 26 15.35 -10.47 -28.92
N GLY A 27 14.15 -9.90 -28.86
CA GLY A 27 13.93 -8.47 -28.59
C GLY A 27 14.42 -8.12 -27.19
N SER A 28 15.41 -7.24 -27.15
CA SER A 28 15.97 -6.60 -25.96
C SER A 28 14.88 -6.26 -24.96
N ALA A 29 15.04 -6.78 -23.75
CA ALA A 29 14.41 -6.26 -22.55
C ALA A 29 14.99 -4.85 -22.29
N ASP A 30 14.56 -3.87 -23.08
CA ASP A 30 14.45 -2.51 -22.59
C ASP A 30 13.26 -2.54 -21.63
N ALA A 31 13.57 -2.86 -20.38
CA ALA A 31 12.69 -2.59 -19.25
C ALA A 31 12.64 -1.07 -19.10
N GLU A 32 11.94 -0.41 -20.02
CA GLU A 32 11.22 0.80 -19.68
C GLU A 32 10.18 0.33 -18.66
N THR A 33 10.49 0.55 -17.39
CA THR A 33 9.46 0.63 -16.35
C THR A 33 8.54 1.78 -16.75
N GLU A 34 7.62 1.50 -17.67
CA GLU A 34 6.34 2.20 -17.71
C GLU A 34 5.75 1.96 -16.33
N ALA A 35 5.91 2.96 -15.46
CA ALA A 35 5.07 3.10 -14.31
C ALA A 35 3.64 3.09 -14.85
N GLU A 36 2.98 1.94 -14.76
CA GLU A 36 1.58 1.82 -15.09
C GLU A 36 0.89 2.90 -14.28
N THR A 37 0.47 3.96 -14.96
CA THR A 37 -0.22 5.06 -14.31
C THR A 37 -1.50 4.46 -13.79
N VAL A 38 -1.58 4.26 -12.48
CA VAL A 38 -2.81 3.91 -11.79
C VAL A 38 -3.85 4.94 -12.23
N GLU A 39 -4.82 4.49 -13.04
CA GLU A 39 -5.70 5.39 -13.78
C GLU A 39 -6.45 6.31 -12.80
N GLY A 40 -6.24 7.62 -12.89
CA GLY A 40 -6.86 8.60 -12.02
C GLY A 40 -6.11 8.93 -10.71
N LEU A 41 -4.95 8.34 -10.44
CA LEU A 41 -4.11 8.76 -9.31
C LEU A 41 -3.37 10.07 -9.64
N PRO A 42 -3.46 11.11 -8.80
CA PRO A 42 -2.72 12.35 -9.03
C PRO A 42 -1.21 12.11 -9.13
N PRO A 43 -0.48 12.87 -9.97
CA PRO A 43 0.94 12.62 -10.25
C PRO A 43 1.82 12.69 -9.00
N GLU A 44 1.44 13.49 -8.01
CA GLU A 44 2.11 13.58 -6.71
C GLU A 44 2.13 12.26 -5.92
N PHE A 45 1.14 11.38 -6.09
CA PHE A 45 1.03 10.13 -5.34
C PHE A 45 1.69 8.93 -6.05
N VAL A 46 2.12 9.08 -7.31
CA VAL A 46 2.79 8.00 -8.06
C VAL A 46 4.04 7.52 -7.32
N LYS A 47 4.78 8.43 -6.68
CA LYS A 47 5.97 8.08 -5.88
C LYS A 47 5.64 7.19 -4.68
N LEU A 48 4.47 7.36 -4.05
CA LEU A 48 4.06 6.49 -2.94
C LEU A 48 3.80 5.06 -3.44
N ALA A 49 3.18 4.92 -4.61
CA ALA A 49 2.94 3.62 -5.23
C ALA A 49 4.25 2.93 -5.63
N GLU A 50 5.21 3.67 -6.17
CA GLU A 50 6.54 3.16 -6.49
C GLU A 50 7.29 2.66 -5.24
N VAL A 51 7.31 3.46 -4.17
CA VAL A 51 7.92 3.06 -2.89
C VAL A 51 7.24 1.81 -2.33
N TRP A 52 5.91 1.73 -2.40
CA TRP A 52 5.16 0.55 -1.98
C TRP A 52 5.53 -0.71 -2.78
N ALA A 53 5.67 -0.58 -4.10
CA ALA A 53 6.11 -1.68 -4.96
C ALA A 53 7.54 -2.13 -4.60
N LEU A 54 8.45 -1.18 -4.38
CA LEU A 54 9.82 -1.46 -3.97
C LEU A 54 9.88 -2.15 -2.60
N LEU A 55 9.03 -1.75 -1.65
CA LEU A 55 8.92 -2.42 -0.35
C LEU A 55 8.49 -3.88 -0.53
N GLN A 56 7.50 -4.17 -1.37
CA GLN A 56 7.06 -5.54 -1.60
C GLN A 56 8.13 -6.40 -2.32
N GLU A 57 8.89 -5.83 -3.26
CA GLU A 57 9.88 -6.58 -4.03
C GLU A 57 11.22 -6.75 -3.29
N ARG A 58 11.65 -5.74 -2.52
CA ARG A 58 13.02 -5.64 -1.99
C ARG A 58 13.12 -5.75 -0.47
N HIS A 59 12.00 -5.70 0.26
CA HIS A 59 12.06 -5.88 1.70
C HIS A 59 12.43 -7.32 2.07
N ILE A 60 13.09 -7.50 3.22
CA ILE A 60 13.58 -8.80 3.68
C ILE A 60 12.40 -9.72 4.03
N GLU A 61 11.33 -9.15 4.60
CA GLU A 61 10.12 -9.86 5.04
C GLU A 61 8.85 -9.13 4.57
N PRO A 62 8.54 -9.16 3.26
CA PRO A 62 7.42 -8.38 2.71
C PRO A 62 6.06 -8.80 3.29
N GLU A 63 5.91 -10.06 3.71
CA GLU A 63 4.69 -10.56 4.39
C GLU A 63 4.49 -9.99 5.80
N GLY A 64 5.55 -9.45 6.41
CA GLY A 64 5.50 -8.80 7.72
C GLY A 64 5.01 -7.35 7.67
N ILE A 65 4.83 -6.79 6.46
CA ILE A 65 4.34 -5.43 6.29
C ILE A 65 2.82 -5.44 6.37
N ASP A 66 2.28 -4.77 7.38
CA ASP A 66 0.84 -4.48 7.45
C ASP A 66 0.51 -3.31 6.49
N PRO A 67 -0.30 -3.53 5.44
CA PRO A 67 -0.66 -2.47 4.50
C PRO A 67 -1.43 -1.32 5.15
N GLN A 68 -2.28 -1.61 6.16
CA GLN A 68 -3.05 -0.56 6.83
C GLN A 68 -2.11 0.34 7.65
N ALA A 69 -1.23 -0.26 8.46
CA ALA A 69 -0.24 0.49 9.23
C ALA A 69 0.69 1.35 8.33
N ALA A 70 1.07 0.84 7.16
CA ALA A 70 1.90 1.58 6.20
C ALA A 70 1.17 2.79 5.60
N VAL A 71 -0.11 2.61 5.22
CA VAL A 71 -0.95 3.71 4.72
C VAL A 71 -1.21 4.75 5.81
N ASP A 72 -1.56 4.33 7.02
CA ASP A 72 -1.77 5.24 8.16
C ASP A 72 -0.49 6.03 8.48
N GLY A 73 0.67 5.37 8.42
CA GLY A 73 1.97 6.02 8.57
C GLY A 73 2.23 7.07 7.49
N ALA A 74 1.91 6.77 6.23
CA ALA A 74 2.02 7.73 5.13
C ALA A 74 1.09 8.93 5.32
N ILE A 75 -0.16 8.71 5.76
CA ILE A 75 -1.11 9.79 6.02
C ILE A 75 -0.65 10.67 7.19
N ARG A 76 -0.16 10.07 8.29
CA ARG A 76 0.41 10.83 9.42
C ARG A 76 1.59 11.69 8.98
N GLY A 77 2.51 11.15 8.17
CA GLY A 77 3.62 11.93 7.63
C GLY A 77 3.18 13.09 6.72
N MET A 78 2.08 12.93 5.97
CA MET A 78 1.48 14.05 5.22
C MET A 78 0.86 15.10 6.15
N MET A 79 0.17 14.69 7.21
CA MET A 79 -0.38 15.62 8.21
C MET A 79 0.70 16.37 8.98
N ASP A 80 1.80 15.73 9.31
CA ASP A 80 2.94 16.39 9.97
C ASP A 80 3.60 17.46 9.06
N SER A 81 3.43 17.34 7.73
CA SER A 81 4.02 18.27 6.76
C SER A 81 3.27 19.59 6.61
N ILE A 82 2.00 19.65 7.00
CA ILE A 82 1.16 20.85 6.83
C ILE A 82 1.25 21.85 8.00
N ASP A 83 1.94 21.48 9.10
CA ASP A 83 2.15 22.31 10.31
C ASP A 83 0.85 23.00 10.83
N ASP A 84 -0.29 22.33 10.65
CA ASP A 84 -1.58 22.82 11.13
C ASP A 84 -1.92 22.16 12.48
N PRO A 85 -1.90 22.92 13.60
CA PRO A 85 -2.18 22.39 14.93
C PRO A 85 -3.63 21.94 15.14
N HIS A 86 -4.53 22.24 14.19
CA HIS A 86 -5.93 21.85 14.23
C HIS A 86 -6.27 20.70 13.28
N ALA A 87 -5.34 20.31 12.40
CA ALA A 87 -5.51 19.17 11.53
C ALA A 87 -4.94 17.91 12.20
N GLY A 88 -5.74 16.85 12.22
CA GLY A 88 -5.33 15.55 12.75
C GLY A 88 -5.95 14.43 11.93
N TYR A 89 -5.20 13.34 11.77
CA TYR A 89 -5.71 12.10 11.19
C TYR A 89 -6.04 11.12 12.31
N LEU A 90 -7.21 10.50 12.23
CA LEU A 90 -7.62 9.42 13.12
C LEU A 90 -7.72 8.14 12.31
N ASP A 91 -7.02 7.11 12.76
CA ASP A 91 -7.23 5.77 12.23
C ASP A 91 -8.61 5.22 12.65
N SER A 92 -8.97 4.06 12.09
CA SER A 92 -10.29 3.45 12.30
C SER A 92 -10.63 3.23 13.78
N ASP A 93 -9.64 2.82 14.57
CA ASP A 93 -9.81 2.50 15.99
C ASP A 93 -9.98 3.78 16.80
N GLN A 94 -9.12 4.77 16.56
CA GLN A 94 -9.21 6.09 17.19
C GLN A 94 -10.53 6.78 16.85
N TYR A 95 -10.97 6.72 15.59
CA TYR A 95 -12.24 7.28 15.16
C TYR A 95 -13.42 6.59 15.86
N SER A 96 -13.34 5.26 16.00
CA SER A 96 -14.37 4.47 16.69
C SER A 96 -14.46 4.83 18.18
N MET A 97 -13.33 4.97 18.87
CA MET A 97 -13.28 5.41 20.27
C MET A 97 -13.83 6.83 20.43
N MET A 98 -13.39 7.78 19.59
CA MET A 98 -13.91 9.15 19.62
C MET A 98 -15.42 9.20 19.35
N ARG A 99 -15.91 8.36 18.43
CA ARG A 99 -17.35 8.22 18.17
C ARG A 99 -18.11 7.66 19.36
N GLN A 100 -17.54 6.70 20.10
CA GLN A 100 -18.13 6.16 21.32
C GLN A 100 -18.21 7.26 22.39
N ASP A 101 -17.12 8.02 22.59
CA ASP A 101 -17.07 9.15 23.52
C ASP A 101 -18.15 10.21 23.20
N ILE A 102 -18.28 10.62 21.93
CA ILE A 102 -19.30 11.58 21.49
C ILE A 102 -20.73 11.07 21.73
N GLN A 103 -20.93 9.76 21.55
CA GLN A 103 -22.21 9.11 21.79
C GLN A 103 -22.47 8.81 23.27
N GLY A 104 -21.51 9.11 24.16
CA GLY A 104 -21.60 8.84 25.59
C GLY A 104 -21.42 7.37 25.98
N TYR A 105 -20.89 6.55 25.07
CA TYR A 105 -20.49 5.17 25.36
C TYR A 105 -19.05 5.19 25.87
N PHE A 106 -18.88 5.13 27.19
CA PHE A 106 -17.57 5.01 27.81
C PHE A 106 -17.32 3.54 28.16
N GLU A 107 -16.37 2.90 27.48
CA GLU A 107 -15.90 1.56 27.86
C GLU A 107 -14.84 1.68 28.97
N GLY A 108 -15.20 1.35 30.21
CA GLY A 108 -14.29 1.44 31.36
C GLY A 108 -14.95 1.11 32.70
N ILE A 109 -14.16 1.10 33.78
CA ILE A 109 -14.65 0.85 35.16
C ILE A 109 -15.30 2.08 35.82
N GLY A 110 -15.26 3.25 35.16
CA GLY A 110 -15.81 4.50 35.70
C GLY A 110 -15.11 4.97 36.99
N ALA A 111 -13.78 5.05 37.00
CA ALA A 111 -13.02 5.45 38.18
C ALA A 111 -11.91 6.45 37.88
N GLU A 112 -11.79 7.48 38.72
CA GLU A 112 -10.67 8.41 38.74
C GLU A 112 -9.46 7.70 39.36
N VAL A 113 -8.37 7.65 38.59
CA VAL A 113 -7.08 7.08 39.02
C VAL A 113 -6.08 8.18 39.30
N GLY A 114 -5.33 8.03 40.38
CA GLY A 114 -4.23 8.94 40.72
C GLY A 114 -3.03 8.20 41.27
N VAL A 115 -1.90 8.89 41.29
CA VAL A 115 -0.64 8.31 41.77
C VAL A 115 -0.41 8.71 43.22
N ARG A 116 -0.38 7.72 44.12
CA ARG A 116 0.02 7.91 45.53
C ARG A 116 1.20 7.01 45.84
N ASN A 117 2.28 7.60 46.36
CA ASN A 117 3.52 6.88 46.70
C ASN A 117 4.10 6.05 45.54
N GLY A 118 3.97 6.53 44.30
CA GLY A 118 4.44 5.83 43.10
C GLY A 118 3.56 4.65 42.64
N LEU A 119 2.42 4.41 43.30
CA LEU A 119 1.46 3.37 42.93
C LEU A 119 0.19 3.99 42.33
N ILE A 120 -0.30 3.39 41.24
CA ILE A 120 -1.61 3.73 40.67
C ILE A 120 -2.68 3.30 41.67
N THR A 121 -3.48 4.26 42.13
CA THR A 121 -4.53 4.05 43.14
C THR A 121 -5.84 4.62 42.63
N ILE A 122 -6.95 3.92 42.87
CA ILE A 122 -8.29 4.44 42.60
C ILE A 122 -8.63 5.48 43.66
N ILE A 123 -8.88 6.72 43.23
CA ILE A 123 -9.25 7.83 44.12
C ILE A 123 -10.75 7.75 44.43
N ALA A 124 -11.58 7.69 43.39
CA ALA A 124 -13.03 7.60 43.51
C ALA A 124 -13.67 7.02 42.24
N PRO A 125 -14.82 6.33 42.34
CA PRO A 125 -15.70 6.10 41.19
C PRO A 125 -16.26 7.43 40.69
N ILE A 126 -16.43 7.57 39.38
CA ILE A 126 -17.14 8.71 38.79
C ILE A 126 -18.63 8.57 39.17
N PRO A 127 -19.28 9.61 39.73
CA PRO A 127 -20.72 9.58 39.97
C PRO A 127 -21.48 9.63 38.64
N ASP A 128 -22.46 8.74 38.47
CA ASP A 128 -23.27 8.50 37.27
C ASP A 128 -22.54 7.95 36.02
N PRO A 129 -21.82 6.80 36.10
CA PRO A 129 -21.50 6.06 34.89
C PRO A 129 -22.80 5.45 34.33
N PRO A 130 -23.06 5.53 33.01
CA PRO A 130 -24.24 4.92 32.41
C PRO A 130 -24.03 3.41 32.33
N CYS A 131 -24.15 2.72 33.46
CA CYS A 131 -24.25 1.26 33.49
C CYS A 131 -25.65 0.83 33.03
#